data_AF-A0A4Q2X2H0-F1
#
_entry.id   AF-A0A4Q2X2H0-F1
#
_cell.length_a   1.000
_cell.length_b   1.000
_cell.length_c   1.000
_cell.angle_alpha   90.00
_cell.angle_beta   90.00
_cell.angle_gamma   90.00
#
_symmetry.space_group_name_H-M   'P 1'
#
loop_
_entity.id
_entity.type
_entity.pdbx_description
1 polymer ?
#
loop_
_entity_poly.entity_id
_entity_poly.type
_entity_poly.pdbx_seq_one_letter_code
_entity_poly.pdbx_strand_id
1 'polypeptide(L)' 'MKNIAIVGLGYVGLPLALQFSRSGASVLGLDIDSRKT' A
#
# COMPACT_ATOMS: atom_id res chain seq x y z
N MET A 1 -6.38 -4.10 15.41
CA MET A 1 -6.21 -3.55 14.04
C MET A 1 -4.91 -4.12 13.47
N LYS A 2 -4.91 -4.60 12.22
CA LYS A 2 -3.68 -5.14 11.59
C LYS A 2 -2.94 -4.00 10.88
N ASN A 3 -1.65 -3.85 11.17
CA ASN A 3 -0.77 -2.91 10.49
C ASN A 3 -0.04 -3.65 9.36
N ILE A 4 -0.13 -3.14 8.14
CA ILE A 4 0.42 -3.76 6.93
C ILE A 4 1.32 -2.74 6.23
N ALA A 5 2.54 -3.14 5.87
CA ALA A 5 3.42 -2.35 5.02
C ALA A 5 3.51 -2.98 3.63
N ILE A 6 3.38 -2.17 2.59
CA ILE A 6 3.54 -2.59 1.19
C ILE A 6 4.68 -1.81 0.57
N VAL A 7 5.71 -2.54 0.12
CA VAL A 7 6.90 -1.99 -0.54
C VAL A 7 6.79 -2.24 -2.04
N GLY A 8 6.78 -1.15 -2.82
CA GLY A 8 6.52 -1.11 -4.26
C GLY A 8 5.05 -0.86 -4.56
N LEU A 9 4.72 0.34 -5.03
CA LEU A 9 3.36 0.79 -5.39
C LEU A 9 3.15 0.78 -6.91
N GLY A 10 3.61 -0.30 -7.54
CA GLY A 10 3.36 -0.57 -8.96
C GLY A 10 1.99 -1.19 -9.21
N TYR A 11 1.87 -1.88 -10.35
CA TYR A 11 0.63 -2.54 -10.80
C TYR A 11 0.00 -3.47 -9.76
N VAL A 12 0.81 -4.20 -8.98
CA VAL A 12 0.31 -5.13 -7.96
C VAL A 12 0.15 -4.45 -6.61
N GLY A 13 1.16 -3.71 -6.17
CA GLY A 13 1.22 -3.21 -4.80
C GLY A 13 0.20 -2.12 -4.49
N LEU A 14 -0.08 -1.23 -5.44
CA LEU A 14 -1.06 -0.15 -5.22
C LEU A 14 -2.50 -0.69 -5.09
N PRO A 15 -3.03 -1.53 -6.00
CA PRO A 15 -4.34 -2.15 -5.80
C PRO A 15 -4.42 -3.00 -4.53
N LEU A 16 -3.34 -3.70 -4.17
CA LEU A 16 -3.27 -4.51 -2.95
C LEU A 16 -3.35 -3.64 -1.68
N ALA A 17 -2.63 -2.51 -1.65
CA ALA A 17 -2.65 -1.56 -0.55
C ALA A 17 -4.07 -1.02 -0.33
N LEU A 18 -4.75 -0.66 -1.43
CA LEU A 18 -6.13 -0.18 -1.39
C LEU A 18 -7.10 -1.26 -0.89
N GLN A 19 -6.95 -2.52 -1.32
CA GLN A 19 -7.80 -3.60 -0.83
C GLN A 19 -7.66 -3.83 0.68
N PHE A 20 -6.43 -3.86 1.19
CA PHE A 20 -6.21 -3.99 2.62
C PHE A 20 -6.74 -2.80 3.41
N SER A 21 -6.55 -1.58 2.91
CA SER A 21 -7.12 -0.38 3.51
C SER A 21 -8.66 -0.44 3.56
N ARG A 22 -9.30 -0.88 2.47
CA ARG A 22 -10.76 -1.07 2.41
C ARG A 22 -11.28 -2.18 3.33
N SER A 23 -10.44 -3.16 3.65
CA SER A 23 -10.77 -4.21 4.63
C SER A 23 -10.64 -3.77 6.10
N GLY A 24 -10.23 -2.52 6.35
CA GLY A 24 -10.06 -1.96 7.70
C GLY A 24 -8.67 -2.17 8.30
N ALA A 25 -7.68 -2.58 7.49
CA ALA A 25 -6.28 -2.60 7.93
C ALA A 25 -5.67 -1.20 7.85
N SER A 26 -4.74 -0.91 8.77
CA SER A 26 -3.88 0.28 8.66
C SER A 26 -2.74 -0.06 7.71
N VAL A 27 -2.60 0.68 6.61
CA VAL A 27 -1.65 0.37 5.54
C VAL A 27 -0.64 1.51 5.37
N LEU A 28 0.65 1.15 5.38
CA LEU A 28 1.76 2.02 5.00
C LEU A 28 2.28 1.62 3.61
N GLY A 29 2.17 2.52 2.63
CA GLY A 29 2.76 2.33 1.31
C GLY A 29 4.15 2.97 1.21
N LEU A 30 5.10 2.27 0.59
CA LEU A 30 6.45 2.77 0.29
C LEU A 30 6.80 2.47 -1.16
N ASP A 31 7.21 3.47 -1.94
CA ASP A 31 7.84 3.29 -3.26
C ASP A 31 9.14 4.08 -3.31
N ILE A 32 10.08 3.66 -4.16
CA ILE A 32 11.34 4.37 -4.37
C ILE A 32 11.16 5.60 -5.28
N ASP A 33 10.16 5.56 -6.16
CA ASP A 33 9.84 6.67 -7.04
C ASP A 33 8.97 7.68 -6.29
N SER A 34 9.61 8.74 -5.80
CA SER A 34 8.94 9.82 -5.08
C SER A 34 7.89 10.57 -5.90
N ARG A 35 7.78 10.32 -7.21
CA ARG A 35 6.74 10.91 -8.08
C ARG A 35 5.43 10.10 -8.09
N LYS A 36 5.40 8.89 -7.52
CA LYS A 36 4.22 8.02 -7.48
C LYS A 36 3.33 8.25 -6.24
N THR A 37 3.74 9.15 -5.36
CA THR A 37 3.09 9.56 -4.11
C THR A 37 2.98 11.07 -4.09
#